data_AF-A0A9W4I4U9-F1
#
_entry.id   AF-A0A9W4I4U9-F1
#
_cell.length_a   1.000
_cell.length_b   1.000
_cell.length_c   1.000
_cell.angle_alpha   90.00
_cell.angle_beta   90.00
_cell.angle_gamma   90.00
#
_symmetry.space_group_name_H-M   'P 1'
#
loop_
_entity.id
_entity.type
_entity.pdbx_description
1 polymer ?
#
loop_
_entity_poly.entity_id
_entity_poly.type
_entity_poly.pdbx_seq_one_letter_code
_entity_poly.pdbx_strand_id
1 'polypeptide(L)'
;MKFFATVALLATAVAAAPSEKLFNLKTSGASNSSHNDLYLSVGHGLISDPLNSEAVFSGAPASRAAAFSFVNGTVVLDTDTKAPWTLDLINVEGVRKERAQISVNPTRGSKGFSIGRHGVQGPNETWDGWLWCPADVEAGQLFPNLHFLSKTVQESALPAGCDRIQLNPVPKSSA
;
A
#
# COMPACT_ATOMS: atom_id res chain seq x y z
N MET A 1 27.79 -24.98 -57.08
CA MET A 1 26.83 -24.67 -55.98
C MET A 1 27.51 -24.96 -54.65
N LYS A 2 27.79 -23.95 -53.82
CA LYS A 2 27.92 -24.12 -52.36
C LYS A 2 27.46 -22.83 -51.69
N PHE A 3 26.37 -22.96 -50.95
CA PHE A 3 25.64 -21.91 -50.25
C PHE A 3 26.39 -21.55 -48.96
N PHE A 4 26.59 -20.25 -48.70
CA PHE A 4 26.88 -19.75 -47.37
C PHE A 4 25.56 -19.31 -46.74
N ALA A 5 24.93 -20.21 -45.99
CA ALA A 5 23.77 -19.87 -45.17
C ALA A 5 24.27 -19.25 -43.86
N THR A 6 24.09 -17.95 -43.69
CA THR A 6 24.29 -17.23 -42.44
C THR A 6 23.19 -17.62 -41.46
N VAL A 7 23.57 -18.37 -40.43
CA VAL A 7 22.69 -18.68 -39.29
C VAL A 7 22.56 -17.42 -38.43
N ALA A 8 21.43 -16.73 -38.53
CA ALA A 8 21.07 -15.69 -37.58
C ALA A 8 20.63 -16.35 -36.26
N LEU A 9 21.45 -16.21 -35.21
CA LEU A 9 21.02 -16.54 -33.85
C LEU A 9 19.97 -15.52 -33.41
N LEU A 10 18.70 -15.93 -33.34
CA LEU A 10 17.70 -15.19 -32.57
C LEU A 10 18.01 -15.39 -31.09
N ALA A 11 18.73 -14.45 -30.49
CA ALA A 11 18.81 -14.31 -29.05
C ALA A 11 17.43 -13.87 -28.55
N THR A 12 16.61 -14.82 -28.09
CA THR A 12 15.44 -14.51 -27.29
C THR A 12 15.94 -13.98 -25.94
N ALA A 13 16.06 -12.67 -25.82
CA ALA A 13 16.17 -12.03 -24.52
C ALA A 13 14.86 -12.34 -23.78
N VAL A 14 14.88 -13.36 -22.94
CA VAL A 14 13.90 -13.50 -21.87
C VAL A 14 14.12 -12.26 -21.00
N ALA A 15 13.31 -11.23 -21.22
CA ALA A 15 13.22 -10.13 -20.27
C ALA A 15 12.79 -10.79 -18.96
N ALA A 16 13.73 -10.97 -18.03
CA ALA A 16 13.40 -11.33 -16.67
C ALA A 16 12.46 -10.22 -16.20
N ALA A 17 11.17 -10.55 -16.03
CA ALA A 17 10.25 -9.66 -15.36
C ALA A 17 10.93 -9.27 -14.03
N PRO A 18 11.00 -7.98 -13.67
CA PRO A 18 11.63 -7.57 -12.44
C PRO A 18 11.01 -8.40 -11.32
N SER A 19 11.84 -9.16 -10.58
CA SER A 19 11.33 -9.94 -9.47
C SER A 19 10.64 -8.97 -8.53
N GLU A 20 9.35 -9.20 -8.33
CA GLU A 20 8.51 -8.56 -7.33
C GLU A 20 9.13 -8.80 -5.96
N LYS A 21 10.08 -7.95 -5.57
CA LYS A 21 10.73 -8.08 -4.26
C LYS A 21 9.69 -7.75 -3.21
N LEU A 22 9.45 -8.72 -2.32
CA LEU A 22 8.55 -8.53 -1.20
C LEU A 22 9.08 -7.43 -0.27
N PHE A 23 8.19 -6.57 0.18
CA PHE A 23 8.46 -5.50 1.13
C PHE A 23 7.36 -5.40 2.18
N ASN A 24 7.71 -4.91 3.36
CA ASN A 24 6.74 -4.41 4.32
C ASN A 24 6.58 -2.89 4.12
N LEU A 25 5.42 -2.34 4.44
CA LEU A 25 5.23 -0.88 4.47
C LEU A 25 5.42 -0.36 5.90
N LYS A 26 6.22 0.70 6.06
CA LYS A 26 6.62 1.26 7.34
C LYS A 26 6.42 2.78 7.37
N THR A 27 5.86 3.32 8.46
CA THR A 27 5.61 4.75 8.60
C THR A 27 6.87 5.56 8.92
N SER A 28 6.93 6.81 8.45
CA SER A 28 7.94 7.79 8.86
C SER A 28 7.44 9.24 8.66
N GLY A 29 8.16 10.23 9.16
CA GLY A 29 7.89 11.65 8.91
C GLY A 29 6.69 12.23 9.67
N ALA A 30 6.10 11.47 10.60
CA ALA A 30 5.05 11.95 11.50
C ALA A 30 5.58 13.01 12.47
N SER A 31 4.74 14.02 12.75
CA SER A 31 4.98 15.01 13.81
C SER A 31 5.10 14.37 15.18
N ASN A 32 4.26 13.38 15.50
CA ASN A 32 4.40 12.56 16.69
C ASN A 32 5.33 11.39 16.40
N SER A 33 6.46 11.32 17.11
CA SER A 33 7.46 10.27 16.91
C SER A 33 6.93 8.85 17.16
N SER A 34 5.90 8.69 18.00
CA SER A 34 5.28 7.38 18.26
C SER A 34 4.49 6.81 17.09
N HIS A 35 4.18 7.62 16.08
CA HIS A 35 3.50 7.19 14.84
C HIS A 35 4.49 6.86 13.72
N ASN A 36 5.79 6.98 13.98
CA ASN A 36 6.86 6.53 13.09
C ASN A 36 7.23 5.08 13.39
N ASP A 37 7.87 4.45 12.42
CA ASP A 37 8.37 3.08 12.50
C ASP A 37 7.33 1.98 12.69
N LEU A 38 6.05 2.29 12.46
CA LEU A 38 4.95 1.34 12.52
C LEU A 38 4.82 0.58 11.20
N TYR A 39 4.67 -0.73 11.27
CA TYR A 39 4.43 -1.57 10.10
C TYR A 39 2.94 -1.70 9.78
N LEU A 40 2.61 -1.60 8.49
CA LEU A 40 1.27 -1.88 8.01
C LEU A 40 0.98 -3.38 8.13
N SER A 41 -0.20 -3.70 8.67
CA SER A 41 -0.72 -5.05 8.84
C SER A 41 -2.10 -5.15 8.23
N VAL A 42 -2.58 -6.38 8.08
CA VAL A 42 -3.97 -6.64 7.68
C VAL A 42 -4.75 -7.02 8.93
N GLY A 43 -5.71 -6.19 9.29
CA GLY A 43 -6.67 -6.45 10.36
C GLY A 43 -7.94 -7.05 9.78
N HIS A 44 -8.58 -7.97 10.50
CA HIS A 44 -9.91 -8.44 10.11
C HIS A 44 -10.87 -7.25 10.12
N GLY A 45 -11.29 -6.83 8.93
CA GLY A 45 -12.25 -5.75 8.75
C GLY A 45 -13.62 -6.17 9.24
N LEU A 46 -14.42 -5.17 9.65
CA LEU A 46 -15.76 -5.33 10.20
C LEU A 46 -16.59 -6.38 9.45
N ILE A 47 -17.15 -7.27 10.27
CA ILE A 47 -18.14 -8.36 10.17
C ILE A 47 -18.95 -8.55 8.85
N SER A 48 -19.08 -7.55 7.98
CA SER A 48 -20.00 -7.59 6.83
C SER A 48 -19.37 -7.79 5.45
N ASP A 49 -18.03 -7.80 5.30
CA ASP A 49 -17.41 -8.04 3.99
C ASP A 49 -16.28 -9.09 4.05
N PRO A 50 -16.54 -10.35 3.65
CA PRO A 50 -15.55 -11.42 3.71
C PRO A 50 -14.41 -11.26 2.69
N LEU A 51 -14.53 -10.30 1.76
CA LEU A 51 -13.59 -10.04 0.69
C LEU A 51 -12.72 -8.80 0.92
N ASN A 52 -12.90 -8.13 2.06
CA ASN A 52 -12.17 -6.92 2.41
C ASN A 52 -11.58 -7.02 3.83
N SER A 53 -10.41 -6.42 4.02
CA SER A 53 -9.74 -6.35 5.32
C SER A 53 -9.22 -4.94 5.56
N GLU A 54 -9.07 -4.56 6.83
CA GLU A 54 -8.59 -3.24 7.18
C GLU A 54 -7.05 -3.15 7.10
N ALA A 55 -6.54 -2.04 6.58
CA ALA A 55 -5.11 -1.74 6.55
C ALA A 55 -4.67 -1.07 7.87
N VAL A 56 -4.39 -1.88 8.89
CA VAL A 56 -4.18 -1.41 10.28
C VAL A 56 -2.70 -1.29 10.66
N PHE A 57 -2.40 -0.43 11.63
CA PHE A 57 -1.09 -0.36 12.29
C PHE A 57 -1.16 -1.08 13.64
N SER A 58 -0.79 -2.36 13.66
CA SER A 58 -0.91 -3.22 14.85
C SER A 58 0.31 -3.19 15.78
N GLY A 59 1.35 -2.41 15.45
CA GLY A 59 2.63 -2.45 16.17
C GLY A 59 3.38 -3.77 16.02
N ALA A 60 2.95 -4.66 15.11
CA ALA A 60 3.62 -5.92 14.85
C ALA A 60 5.08 -5.71 14.38
N PRO A 61 6.03 -6.59 14.80
CA PRO A 61 7.37 -6.58 14.23
C PRO A 61 7.33 -6.94 12.74
N ALA A 62 8.35 -6.54 11.98
CA ALA A 62 8.43 -6.74 10.53
C ALA A 62 8.12 -8.18 10.07
N SER A 63 8.55 -9.18 10.84
CA SER A 63 8.32 -10.62 10.56
C SER A 63 6.84 -11.03 10.58
N ARG A 64 5.98 -10.27 11.26
CA ARG A 64 4.54 -10.49 11.39
C ARG A 64 3.70 -9.44 10.66
N ALA A 65 4.34 -8.44 10.08
CA ALA A 65 3.69 -7.42 9.29
C ALA A 65 3.26 -7.96 7.92
N ALA A 66 2.31 -7.28 7.29
CA ALA A 66 1.89 -7.61 5.95
C ALA A 66 3.07 -7.42 4.98
N ALA A 67 3.23 -8.39 4.09
CA ALA A 67 4.20 -8.33 3.00
C ALA A 67 3.46 -7.99 1.71
N PHE A 68 4.10 -7.21 0.86
CA PHE A 68 3.52 -6.73 -0.37
C PHE A 68 4.50 -6.86 -1.52
N SER A 69 3.98 -6.99 -2.73
CA SER A 69 4.68 -6.73 -3.97
C SER A 69 4.11 -5.52 -4.70
N PHE A 70 4.81 -5.06 -5.74
CA PHE A 70 4.31 -4.01 -6.61
C PHE A 70 4.24 -4.50 -8.06
N VAL A 71 3.02 -4.60 -8.58
CA VAL A 71 2.72 -5.21 -9.87
C VAL A 71 1.97 -4.20 -10.72
N ASN A 72 2.58 -3.74 -11.80
CA ASN A 72 1.94 -2.85 -12.79
C ASN A 72 1.21 -1.64 -12.17
N GLY A 73 1.79 -0.98 -11.15
CA GLY A 73 1.14 0.16 -10.50
C GLY A 73 0.36 -0.18 -9.23
N THR A 74 0.25 -1.46 -8.87
CA THR A 74 -0.61 -1.95 -7.80
C THR A 74 0.21 -2.53 -6.65
N VAL A 75 -0.11 -2.14 -5.42
CA VAL A 75 0.44 -2.77 -4.20
C VAL A 75 -0.40 -4.01 -3.91
N VAL A 76 0.18 -5.19 -4.11
CA VAL A 76 -0.46 -6.50 -3.96
C VAL A 76 -0.04 -7.11 -2.64
N LEU A 77 -0.98 -7.61 -1.85
CA LEU A 77 -0.69 -8.34 -0.62
C LEU A 77 -0.14 -9.73 -0.96
N ASP A 78 1.01 -10.06 -0.37
CA ASP A 78 1.61 -11.39 -0.40
C ASP A 78 0.94 -12.27 0.66
N THR A 79 0.30 -13.34 0.19
CA THR A 79 -0.45 -14.30 1.01
C THR A 79 -0.38 -15.67 0.35
N ASP A 80 -0.48 -16.73 1.16
CA ASP A 80 -0.55 -18.11 0.68
C ASP A 80 -1.79 -18.36 -0.21
N THR A 81 -2.81 -17.50 -0.09
CA THR A 81 -4.00 -17.58 -0.93
C THR A 81 -3.72 -16.99 -2.31
N LYS A 82 -4.11 -17.68 -3.39
CA LYS A 82 -3.95 -17.19 -4.78
C LYS A 82 -4.86 -16.02 -5.17
N ALA A 83 -5.57 -15.42 -4.22
CA ALA A 83 -6.48 -14.32 -4.49
C ALA A 83 -5.68 -13.01 -4.68
N PRO A 84 -6.08 -12.15 -5.64
CA PRO A 84 -5.34 -10.93 -5.98
C PRO A 84 -5.70 -9.81 -5.01
N TRP A 85 -5.33 -9.96 -3.74
CA TRP A 85 -5.56 -8.95 -2.72
C TRP A 85 -4.70 -7.72 -2.96
N THR A 86 -5.30 -6.54 -2.97
CA THR A 86 -4.64 -5.27 -3.31
C THR A 86 -4.98 -4.20 -2.28
N LEU A 87 -4.07 -3.26 -2.08
CA LEU A 87 -4.35 -2.08 -1.26
C LEU A 87 -5.26 -1.12 -2.06
N ASP A 88 -6.49 -0.95 -1.59
CA ASP A 88 -7.56 -0.14 -2.20
C ASP A 88 -7.89 1.08 -1.34
N LEU A 89 -8.30 2.17 -2.01
CA LEU A 89 -8.86 3.34 -1.35
C LEU A 89 -10.38 3.32 -1.46
N ILE A 90 -11.04 3.23 -0.32
CA ILE A 90 -12.49 3.28 -0.23
C ILE A 90 -12.95 4.65 0.27
N ASN A 91 -14.01 5.15 -0.37
CA ASN A 91 -14.72 6.31 0.16
C ASN A 91 -15.62 5.83 1.30
N VAL A 92 -15.53 6.50 2.44
CA VAL A 92 -16.38 6.21 3.60
C VAL A 92 -17.29 7.41 3.78
N GLU A 93 -18.60 7.17 3.82
CA GLU A 93 -19.59 8.22 4.01
C GLU A 93 -19.26 9.05 5.27
N GLY A 94 -19.34 10.38 5.15
CA GLY A 94 -19.02 11.31 6.24
C GLY A 94 -17.52 11.53 6.47
N VAL A 95 -16.63 10.78 5.81
CA VAL A 95 -15.19 10.92 6.00
C VAL A 95 -14.61 11.74 4.84
N ARG A 96 -14.07 12.93 5.15
CA ARG A 96 -13.38 13.81 4.18
C ARG A 96 -12.02 13.28 3.71
N LYS A 97 -11.57 12.15 4.26
CA LYS A 97 -10.34 11.41 3.95
C LYS A 97 -10.75 9.99 3.55
N GLU A 98 -10.20 9.48 2.45
CA GLU A 98 -10.47 8.09 2.04
C GLU A 98 -9.77 7.13 3.01
N ARG A 99 -10.34 5.94 3.22
CA ARG A 99 -9.76 4.90 4.08
C ARG A 99 -9.10 3.85 3.21
N ALA A 100 -7.95 3.32 3.63
CA ALA A 100 -7.32 2.21 2.94
C ALA A 100 -7.88 0.86 3.44
N GLN A 101 -8.13 -0.05 2.50
CA GLN A 101 -8.50 -1.44 2.75
C GLN A 101 -7.66 -2.37 1.90
N ILE A 102 -7.64 -3.65 2.27
CA ILE A 102 -7.12 -4.72 1.43
C ILE A 102 -8.31 -5.43 0.78
N SER A 103 -8.37 -5.42 -0.56
CA SER A 103 -9.52 -5.91 -1.33
C SER A 103 -9.10 -6.79 -2.51
N VAL A 104 -9.91 -7.80 -2.84
CA VAL A 104 -9.75 -8.65 -4.05
C VAL A 104 -10.32 -8.06 -5.33
N ASN A 105 -11.15 -7.01 -5.25
CA ASN A 105 -11.77 -6.36 -6.42
C ASN A 105 -11.87 -4.85 -6.19
N PRO A 106 -10.73 -4.14 -6.26
CA PRO A 106 -10.67 -2.76 -5.83
C PRO A 106 -11.58 -1.89 -6.70
N THR A 107 -12.44 -1.11 -6.06
CA THR A 107 -13.35 -0.18 -6.75
C THR A 107 -12.59 0.97 -7.40
N ARG A 108 -11.39 1.29 -6.87
CA ARG A 108 -10.50 2.36 -7.34
C ARG A 108 -9.04 1.94 -7.10
N GLY A 109 -8.56 0.91 -7.82
CA GLY A 109 -7.21 0.34 -7.64
C GLY A 109 -6.10 1.36 -7.34
N SER A 110 -5.29 1.09 -6.31
CA SER A 110 -4.06 1.77 -5.86
C SER A 110 -3.88 3.26 -6.23
N LYS A 111 -4.95 4.07 -6.19
CA LYS A 111 -4.80 5.52 -6.20
C LYS A 111 -4.13 5.92 -4.88
N GLY A 112 -3.25 6.91 -4.90
CA GLY A 112 -2.46 7.26 -3.72
C GLY A 112 -1.04 6.66 -3.69
N PHE A 113 -0.65 5.86 -4.68
CA PHE A 113 0.68 5.26 -4.72
C PHE A 113 1.40 5.51 -6.05
N SER A 114 2.69 5.80 -5.95
CA SER A 114 3.67 5.76 -7.03
C SER A 114 4.93 5.06 -6.52
N ILE A 115 5.83 4.63 -7.40
CA ILE A 115 7.15 4.13 -6.99
C ILE A 115 8.25 5.06 -7.49
N GLY A 116 9.04 5.59 -6.56
CA GLY A 116 10.28 6.30 -6.84
C GLY A 116 11.51 5.52 -6.35
N ARG A 117 12.70 6.12 -6.43
CA ARG A 117 13.98 5.46 -6.06
C ARG A 117 14.06 4.93 -4.63
N HIS A 118 13.21 5.42 -3.73
CA HIS A 118 13.15 5.01 -2.33
C HIS A 118 11.92 4.17 -2.02
N GLY A 119 11.16 3.77 -3.04
CA GLY A 119 10.01 2.88 -2.89
C GLY A 119 8.66 3.51 -3.16
N VAL A 120 7.63 3.00 -2.47
CA VAL A 120 6.24 3.47 -2.52
C VAL A 120 6.17 4.90 -2.00
N GLN A 121 5.50 5.76 -2.74
CA GLN A 121 5.37 7.19 -2.50
C GLN A 121 3.90 7.59 -2.65
N GLY A 122 3.43 8.51 -1.81
CA GLY A 122 2.15 9.20 -2.03
C GLY A 122 2.16 10.02 -3.33
N PRO A 123 1.01 10.40 -3.90
CA PRO A 123 0.98 11.28 -5.07
C PRO A 123 1.41 12.70 -4.68
N ASN A 124 1.85 13.53 -5.63
CA ASN A 124 1.91 14.98 -5.45
C ASN A 124 1.45 15.67 -6.76
N GLU A 125 1.05 16.95 -6.77
CA GLU A 125 1.97 18.08 -6.99
C GLU A 125 1.89 19.24 -5.97
N THR A 126 1.12 19.13 -4.87
CA THR A 126 1.25 20.05 -3.69
C THR A 126 0.50 19.59 -2.42
N TRP A 127 -0.28 18.50 -2.46
CA TRP A 127 -0.24 17.39 -1.50
C TRP A 127 -1.50 16.53 -1.58
N ASP A 128 -1.33 15.35 -2.17
CA ASP A 128 -2.13 14.17 -1.87
C ASP A 128 -1.28 13.32 -0.91
N GLY A 129 -1.85 12.68 0.12
CA GLY A 129 -0.98 11.79 0.90
C GLY A 129 -1.56 11.09 2.11
N TRP A 130 -0.68 10.30 2.72
CA TRP A 130 -1.02 9.32 3.73
C TRP A 130 -1.12 9.95 5.11
N LEU A 131 -2.11 9.47 5.84
CA LEU A 131 -2.36 9.80 7.23
C LEU A 131 -2.31 8.52 8.05
N TRP A 132 -1.56 8.57 9.14
CA TRP A 132 -1.83 7.70 10.28
C TRP A 132 -2.99 8.32 11.04
N CYS A 133 -4.05 7.56 11.32
CA CYS A 133 -5.16 8.03 12.13
C CYS A 133 -5.45 7.06 13.28
N PRO A 134 -5.86 7.56 14.45
CA PRO A 134 -6.23 6.72 15.58
C PRO A 134 -7.48 5.88 15.24
N ALA A 135 -7.78 4.94 16.13
CA ALA A 135 -9.02 4.18 16.08
C ALA A 135 -10.24 5.12 16.11
N ASP A 136 -11.29 4.74 15.39
CA ASP A 136 -12.57 5.44 15.31
C ASP A 136 -13.67 4.41 15.56
N VAL A 137 -13.97 4.20 16.85
CA VAL A 137 -14.91 3.16 17.29
C VAL A 137 -16.33 3.46 16.79
N GLU A 138 -16.68 4.73 16.61
CA GLU A 138 -17.99 5.14 16.05
C GLU A 138 -18.10 4.73 14.57
N ALA A 139 -17.00 4.80 13.84
CA ALA A 139 -16.90 4.27 12.48
C ALA A 139 -16.58 2.76 12.41
N GLY A 140 -16.63 2.06 13.56
CA GLY A 140 -16.34 0.62 13.72
C GLY A 140 -14.86 0.24 13.60
N GLN A 141 -13.96 1.22 13.55
CA GLN A 141 -12.53 0.99 13.39
C GLN A 141 -11.86 0.85 14.76
N LEU A 142 -11.47 -0.36 15.13
CA LEU A 142 -10.93 -0.66 16.48
C LEU A 142 -9.43 -0.39 16.63
N PHE A 143 -8.70 -0.23 15.51
CA PHE A 143 -7.25 -0.02 15.50
C PHE A 143 -6.88 1.23 14.70
N PRO A 144 -5.71 1.83 14.96
CA PRO A 144 -5.19 2.85 14.06
C PRO A 144 -5.05 2.32 12.63
N ASN A 145 -5.41 3.13 11.65
CA ASN A 145 -5.56 2.70 10.26
C ASN A 145 -4.93 3.72 9.31
N LEU A 146 -4.67 3.26 8.10
CA LEU A 146 -4.13 4.06 7.02
C LEU A 146 -5.25 4.82 6.31
N HIS A 147 -5.12 6.13 6.23
CA HIS A 147 -6.02 7.00 5.48
C HIS A 147 -5.28 7.79 4.42
N PHE A 148 -6.03 8.27 3.45
CA PHE A 148 -5.54 9.12 2.38
C PHE A 148 -6.32 10.43 2.36
N LEU A 149 -5.59 11.54 2.28
CA LEU A 149 -6.18 12.87 2.13
C LEU A 149 -5.86 13.43 0.76
N SER A 150 -6.91 13.64 -0.04
CA SER A 150 -6.80 14.28 -1.35
C SER A 150 -6.63 15.79 -1.22
N LYS A 151 -5.79 16.37 -2.08
CA LYS A 151 -5.59 17.82 -2.24
C LYS A 151 -6.86 18.56 -2.67
N THR A 152 -7.83 17.86 -3.25
CA THR A 152 -9.09 18.46 -3.73
C THR A 152 -10.08 18.76 -2.61
N VAL A 153 -9.78 18.35 -1.37
CA VAL A 153 -10.61 18.62 -0.20
C VAL A 153 -10.32 20.06 0.28
N GLN A 154 -11.28 20.97 0.05
CA GLN A 154 -11.15 22.43 0.24
C GLN A 154 -10.91 22.90 1.70
N GLU A 155 -10.94 22.00 2.67
CA GLU A 155 -10.80 22.31 4.09
C GLU A 155 -9.75 21.37 4.65
N SER A 156 -8.51 21.82 4.89
CA SER A 156 -7.45 20.91 5.37
C SER A 156 -6.80 21.41 6.65
N ALA A 157 -7.60 21.52 7.71
CA ALA A 157 -7.07 21.14 9.01
C ALA A 157 -6.90 19.62 8.99
N LEU A 158 -5.72 19.13 9.41
CA LEU A 158 -5.55 17.70 9.63
C LEU A 158 -6.64 17.24 10.62
N PRO A 159 -7.35 16.13 10.33
CA PRO A 159 -8.33 15.61 11.28
C PRO A 159 -7.68 15.39 12.63
N ALA A 160 -8.44 15.64 13.70
CA ALA A 160 -7.93 15.52 15.06
C ALA A 160 -7.27 14.14 15.29
N GLY A 161 -6.05 14.16 15.81
CA GLY A 161 -5.26 12.97 16.10
C GLY A 161 -4.61 12.29 14.89
N CYS A 162 -4.89 12.70 13.65
CA CYS A 162 -4.19 12.17 12.49
C CYS A 162 -2.86 12.89 12.26
N ASP A 163 -1.83 12.12 11.89
CA ASP A 163 -0.53 12.64 11.49
C ASP A 163 -0.25 12.37 10.02
N ARG A 164 0.37 13.35 9.36
CA ARG A 164 0.94 13.15 8.02
C ARG A 164 2.09 12.16 8.12
N ILE A 165 2.09 11.16 7.26
CA ILE A 165 3.14 10.14 7.22
C ILE A 165 3.63 9.92 5.79
N GLN A 166 4.85 9.40 5.69
CA GLN A 166 5.34 8.68 4.53
C GLN A 166 5.20 7.19 4.79
N LEU A 167 4.87 6.42 3.75
CA LEU A 167 4.85 4.95 3.77
C LEU A 167 6.01 4.41 2.96
N ASN A 168 7.07 3.99 3.63
CA ASN A 168 8.26 3.48 2.98
C ASN A 168 8.19 1.96 2.84
N PRO A 169 8.50 1.38 1.68
CA PRO A 169 8.73 -0.04 1.59
C PRO A 169 10.11 -0.35 2.18
N VAL A 170 10.13 -1.30 3.10
CA VAL A 170 11.35 -1.87 3.64
C VAL A 170 11.45 -3.29 3.08
N PRO A 171 12.58 -3.68 2.44
CA PRO A 171 12.75 -5.04 1.96
C PRO A 171 12.42 -6.03 3.07
N LYS A 172 11.56 -7.00 2.76
CA LYS A 172 11.35 -8.12 3.68
C LYS A 172 12.67 -8.87 3.67
N SER A 173 13.44 -8.80 4.74
CA SER A 173 14.63 -9.63 4.88
C SER A 173 14.17 -11.07 4.72
N SER A 174 14.66 -11.76 3.68
CA SER A 174 14.52 -13.20 3.59
C SER A 174 15.00 -13.76 4.92
N ALA A 175 14.09 -14.35 5.69
CA ALA A 175 14.45 -15.09 6.88
C ALA A 175 15.38 -16.25 6.50
#